data_AF-A0AAW7DEI8-F1
#
_entry.id   AF-A0AAW7DEI8-F1
#
_cell.length_a   1.000
_cell.length_b   1.000
_cell.length_c   1.000
_cell.angle_alpha   90.00
_cell.angle_beta   90.00
_cell.angle_gamma   90.00
#
_symmetry.space_group_name_H-M   'P 1'
#
loop_
_entity.id
_entity.type
_entity.pdbx_description
1 polymer ?
#
loop_
_entity_poly.entity_id
_entity_poly.type
_entity_poly.pdbx_seq_one_letter_code
_entity_poly.pdbx_strand_id
1 'polypeptide(L)'
;MNDSLKKHIDNNRKAFENKEPSAELWKRIQAEIPKKEEKTLVIEQPKKWRIQNWSIAASALVLLSVGGYFFLKNDQVNSPKTIEVVKKKQVKIVEEIQPEIVHPTEIKTEQYEKEIQFVRITKEKKVEKIVQPKEELIGIDENLKNEILSSLNDQESTSNRINAIAKIADLPSIDHNLKESLYNLALNDNNTIVRLNALETLASKLPKSDVSKELTDIFMKQDDPMVQMELIGMIAHINNDQIDLKLTNKLQEMVLDPTTKPFVKDEAYAVLFRK
;
A
#
# COMPACT_ATOMS: atom_id res chain seq x y z
N MET A 1 -0.29 8.61 -38.92
CA MET A 1 0.25 9.98 -38.97
C MET A 1 1.41 9.99 -39.95
N ASN A 2 1.55 11.06 -40.74
CA ASN A 2 2.57 11.15 -41.78
C ASN A 2 3.97 11.13 -41.13
N ASP A 3 4.85 10.26 -41.61
CA ASP A 3 6.10 9.82 -40.95
C ASP A 3 7.24 10.87 -41.02
N SER A 4 7.00 12.02 -41.67
CA SER A 4 8.00 13.08 -41.83
C SER A 4 8.37 13.76 -40.53
N LEU A 5 7.39 14.02 -39.65
CA LEU A 5 7.63 14.62 -38.34
C LEU A 5 8.39 13.65 -37.43
N LYS A 6 7.97 12.38 -37.43
CA LYS A 6 8.65 11.32 -36.65
C LYS A 6 10.12 11.21 -37.05
N LYS A 7 10.41 11.10 -38.35
CA LYS A 7 11.79 11.11 -38.87
C LYS A 7 12.58 12.36 -38.49
N HIS A 8 11.96 13.54 -38.54
CA HIS A 8 12.63 14.77 -38.15
C HIS A 8 13.00 14.79 -36.67
N ILE A 9 12.10 14.35 -35.79
CA ILE A 9 12.34 14.24 -34.35
C ILE A 9 13.44 13.20 -34.10
N ASP A 10 13.34 12.02 -34.71
CA ASP A 10 14.32 10.94 -34.54
C ASP A 10 15.73 11.37 -34.99
N ASN A 11 15.85 12.07 -36.12
CA ASN A 11 17.13 12.56 -36.63
C ASN A 11 17.74 13.69 -35.79
N ASN A 12 16.91 14.47 -35.09
CA ASN A 12 17.36 15.60 -34.25
C ASN A 12 17.32 15.28 -32.75
N ARG A 13 17.08 14.01 -32.39
CA ARG A 13 16.90 13.56 -31.00
C ARG A 13 17.97 14.08 -30.05
N LYS A 14 19.24 13.97 -30.44
CA LYS A 14 20.38 14.40 -29.63
C LYS A 14 20.32 15.88 -29.25
N ALA A 15 19.77 16.74 -30.11
CA ALA A 15 19.61 18.17 -29.84
C ALA A 15 18.53 18.46 -28.77
N PHE A 16 17.57 17.55 -28.59
CA PHE A 16 16.53 17.64 -27.56
C PHE A 16 16.98 17.05 -26.21
N GLU A 17 18.06 16.28 -26.19
CA GLU A 17 18.56 15.57 -25.00
C GLU A 17 19.62 16.35 -24.22
N ASN A 18 19.82 17.64 -24.56
CA ASN A 18 20.77 18.50 -23.86
C ASN A 18 20.42 18.58 -22.37
N LYS A 19 21.32 18.05 -21.52
CA LYS A 19 21.16 18.04 -20.05
C LYS A 19 21.12 19.45 -19.45
N GLU A 20 21.62 20.47 -20.18
CA GLU A 20 21.63 21.86 -19.74
C GLU A 20 21.02 22.80 -20.80
N PRO A 21 20.04 23.65 -20.41
CA PRO A 21 19.54 24.73 -21.27
C PRO A 21 20.65 25.72 -21.64
N SER A 22 20.48 26.43 -22.76
CA SER A 22 21.42 27.50 -23.11
C SER A 22 21.49 28.56 -22.02
N ALA A 23 22.67 29.12 -21.79
CA ALA A 23 22.88 30.15 -20.77
C ALA A 23 21.97 31.38 -20.98
N GLU A 24 21.57 31.66 -22.22
CA GLU A 24 20.64 32.73 -22.55
C GLU A 24 19.19 32.42 -22.10
N LEU A 25 18.72 31.18 -22.30
CA LEU A 25 17.44 30.72 -21.79
C LEU A 25 17.38 30.81 -20.27
N TRP A 26 18.45 30.39 -19.58
CA TRP A 26 18.56 30.55 -18.12
C TRP A 26 18.44 31.99 -17.68
N LYS A 27 19.11 32.92 -18.36
CA LYS A 27 19.00 34.35 -18.06
C LYS A 27 17.57 34.87 -18.23
N ARG A 28 16.85 34.43 -19.27
CA ARG A 28 15.45 34.81 -19.50
C ARG A 28 14.53 34.26 -18.42
N ILE A 29 14.65 32.96 -18.10
CA ILE A 29 13.88 32.33 -17.02
C ILE A 29 14.15 33.03 -15.69
N GLN A 30 15.41 33.31 -15.35
CA GLN A 30 15.76 34.02 -14.12
C GLN A 30 15.20 35.45 -14.07
N ALA A 31 15.07 36.12 -15.21
CA ALA A 31 14.45 37.44 -15.31
C ALA A 31 12.92 37.38 -15.15
N GLU A 32 12.28 36.28 -15.58
CA GLU A 32 10.83 36.06 -15.50
C GLU A 32 10.36 35.42 -14.20
N ILE A 33 11.25 34.78 -13.43
CA ILE A 33 10.92 34.32 -12.07
C ILE A 33 10.57 35.56 -11.25
N PRO A 34 9.32 35.70 -10.76
CA PRO A 34 8.97 36.80 -9.90
C PRO A 34 9.91 36.74 -8.70
N LYS A 35 10.76 37.76 -8.54
CA LYS A 35 11.54 37.94 -7.33
C LYS A 35 10.53 37.94 -6.21
N LYS A 36 10.52 36.87 -5.41
CA LYS A 36 9.70 36.77 -4.22
C LYS A 36 10.09 37.99 -3.40
N GLU A 37 9.26 39.02 -3.42
CA GLU A 37 9.36 40.08 -2.44
C GLU A 37 9.39 39.36 -1.11
N GLU A 38 10.50 39.50 -0.40
CA GLU A 38 10.57 39.12 1.00
C GLU A 38 9.56 40.01 1.70
N LYS A 39 8.29 39.62 1.64
CA LYS A 39 7.32 39.94 2.65
C LYS A 39 7.96 39.36 3.89
N THR A 40 8.69 40.21 4.60
CA THR A 40 9.03 39.99 5.99
C THR A 40 7.71 39.68 6.64
N LEU A 41 7.40 38.39 6.76
CA LEU A 41 6.36 37.93 7.63
C LEU A 41 6.83 38.45 8.97
N VAL A 42 6.22 39.55 9.43
CA VAL A 42 6.28 39.94 10.82
C VAL A 42 5.62 38.77 11.54
N ILE A 43 6.45 37.78 11.86
CA ILE A 43 6.11 36.71 12.77
C ILE A 43 5.97 37.45 14.09
N GLU A 44 4.74 37.86 14.40
CA GLU A 44 4.39 38.22 15.76
C GLU A 44 4.69 36.98 16.60
N GLN A 45 5.85 36.99 17.23
CA GLN A 45 6.27 35.96 18.17
C GLN A 45 5.14 35.82 19.19
N PRO A 46 4.47 34.66 19.31
CA PRO A 46 3.45 34.50 20.32
C PRO A 46 4.10 34.74 21.67
N LYS A 47 3.60 35.77 22.38
CA LYS A 47 4.08 36.19 23.69
C LYS A 47 4.13 34.97 24.60
N LYS A 48 5.33 34.44 24.84
CA LYS A 48 5.54 33.27 25.70
C LYS A 48 5.15 33.67 27.13
N TRP A 49 3.99 33.21 27.58
CA TRP A 49 3.63 33.31 28.99
C TRP A 49 4.57 32.37 29.76
N ARG A 50 5.54 32.95 30.49
CA ARG A 50 6.40 32.22 31.44
C ARG A 50 5.51 31.70 32.58
N ILE A 51 5.00 30.48 32.45
CA ILE A 51 4.41 29.75 33.57
C ILE A 51 5.57 29.10 34.35
N GLN A 52 6.42 29.90 34.99
CA GLN A 52 7.60 29.37 35.70
C GLN A 52 7.38 29.13 37.20
N ASN A 53 6.23 29.51 37.77
CA ASN A 53 6.08 29.48 39.24
C ASN A 53 4.91 28.61 39.74
N TRP A 54 4.08 28.03 38.85
CA TRP A 54 2.87 27.30 39.28
C TRP A 54 3.13 25.80 39.53
N SER A 55 4.17 25.23 38.91
CA SER A 55 4.57 23.82 39.15
C SER A 55 5.10 23.60 40.57
N ILE A 56 5.76 24.62 41.16
CA ILE A 56 6.29 24.57 42.53
C ILE A 56 5.15 24.55 43.57
N ALA A 57 4.06 25.30 43.34
CA ALA A 57 2.91 25.29 44.25
C ALA A 57 2.17 23.95 44.22
N ALA A 58 2.03 23.33 43.04
CA ALA A 58 1.38 22.03 42.89
C ALA A 58 2.16 20.91 43.60
N SER A 59 3.49 20.89 43.49
CA SER A 59 4.30 19.88 44.18
C SER A 59 4.29 20.05 45.70
N ALA A 60 4.25 21.30 46.20
CA ALA A 60 4.14 21.57 47.64
C ALA A 60 2.80 21.06 48.22
N LEU A 61 1.68 21.23 47.52
CA LEU A 61 0.37 20.74 47.96
C LEU A 61 0.30 19.22 48.01
N VAL A 62 0.89 18.52 47.04
CA VAL A 62 0.95 17.05 47.04
C VAL A 62 1.80 16.54 48.22
N LEU A 63 2.98 17.14 48.47
CA LEU A 63 3.83 16.75 49.59
C LEU A 63 3.18 17.00 50.96
N LEU A 64 2.51 18.14 51.14
CA LEU A 64 1.77 18.44 52.38
C LEU A 64 0.58 17.50 52.58
N SER A 65 -0.13 17.13 51.51
CA SER A 65 -1.27 16.21 51.59
C SER A 65 -0.84 14.78 51.96
N VAL A 66 0.23 14.28 51.35
CA VAL A 66 0.78 12.94 51.65
C VAL A 66 1.42 12.93 53.05
N GLY A 67 2.22 13.95 53.38
CA GLY A 67 2.84 14.09 54.70
C GLY A 67 1.82 14.20 55.83
N GLY A 68 0.76 15.01 55.64
CA GLY A 68 -0.34 15.15 56.59
C GLY A 68 -1.13 13.85 56.77
N TYR A 69 -1.39 13.10 55.69
CA TYR A 69 -2.07 11.82 55.76
C TYR A 69 -1.29 10.79 56.60
N PHE A 70 0.04 10.71 56.43
CA PHE A 70 0.86 9.78 57.21
C PHE A 70 1.07 10.23 58.66
N PHE A 71 1.19 11.53 58.91
CA PHE A 71 1.33 12.07 60.27
C PHE A 71 0.07 11.83 61.11
N LEU A 72 -1.12 12.05 60.55
CA LEU A 72 -2.40 11.75 61.21
C LEU A 72 -2.64 10.25 61.41
N LYS A 73 -1.96 9.40 60.65
CA LYS A 73 -2.10 7.93 60.74
C LYS A 73 -1.09 7.29 61.70
N ASN A 74 -0.15 8.06 62.25
CA ASN A 74 0.94 7.56 63.09
C ASN A 74 0.64 7.54 64.61
N ASP A 75 -0.58 7.87 65.04
CA ASP A 75 -0.97 7.84 66.48
C ASP A 75 -1.57 6.50 66.94
N GLN A 76 -1.09 5.37 66.42
CA GLN A 76 -1.54 4.03 66.83
C GLN A 76 -0.44 3.28 67.60
N VAL A 77 0.16 3.92 68.60
CA VAL A 77 0.88 3.22 69.68
C VAL A 77 0.64 3.98 70.99
N ASN A 78 -0.38 3.57 71.75
CA ASN A 78 -0.39 3.37 73.22
C ASN A 78 -1.80 3.48 73.85
N SER A 79 -2.27 2.33 74.38
CA SER A 79 -3.16 2.17 75.56
C SER A 79 -4.70 2.29 75.37
N PRO A 80 -5.53 1.80 76.32
CA PRO A 80 -6.10 0.45 76.32
C PRO A 80 -7.65 0.39 76.43
N LYS A 81 -8.19 -0.82 76.20
CA LYS A 81 -9.52 -1.39 76.57
C LYS A 81 -10.64 -0.44 77.05
N THR A 82 -11.75 -0.44 76.31
CA THR A 82 -13.10 -0.64 76.88
C THR A 82 -13.93 -1.55 75.99
N ILE A 83 -14.62 -2.48 76.62
CA ILE A 83 -15.57 -3.44 76.05
C ILE A 83 -16.96 -2.99 76.54
N GLU A 84 -17.89 -2.74 75.62
CA GLU A 84 -19.34 -2.90 75.81
C GLU A 84 -19.91 -3.35 74.45
N VAL A 85 -20.22 -4.62 74.20
CA VAL A 85 -21.33 -5.48 74.67
C VAL A 85 -22.70 -5.11 74.07
N VAL A 86 -23.12 -5.97 73.14
CA VAL A 86 -24.50 -6.39 72.80
C VAL A 86 -25.32 -5.49 71.84
N LYS A 87 -25.45 -5.98 70.60
CA LYS A 87 -26.71 -6.61 70.14
C LYS A 87 -26.47 -7.61 69.02
N LYS A 88 -26.73 -8.89 69.32
CA LYS A 88 -26.79 -10.02 68.39
C LYS A 88 -28.26 -10.40 68.19
N LYS A 89 -28.73 -10.49 66.93
CA LYS A 89 -29.90 -11.29 66.52
C LYS A 89 -29.79 -11.57 65.01
N GLN A 90 -29.14 -12.67 64.64
CA GLN A 90 -29.71 -13.97 64.21
C GLN A 90 -30.15 -14.04 62.73
N VAL A 91 -29.25 -14.62 61.93
CA VAL A 91 -29.37 -15.69 60.91
C VAL A 91 -30.78 -16.12 60.45
N LYS A 92 -30.94 -16.24 59.12
CA LYS A 92 -31.66 -17.35 58.48
C LYS A 92 -30.90 -17.78 57.21
N ILE A 93 -30.45 -19.03 57.19
CA ILE A 93 -30.03 -19.83 56.02
C ILE A 93 -31.22 -20.74 55.64
N VAL A 94 -31.20 -21.31 54.42
CA VAL A 94 -32.05 -22.36 53.78
C VAL A 94 -32.77 -21.76 52.56
N GLU A 95 -32.71 -22.25 51.30
CA GLU A 95 -32.25 -23.47 50.60
C GLU A 95 -32.05 -23.06 49.11
N GLU A 96 -31.06 -23.59 48.37
CA GLU A 96 -31.23 -24.65 47.34
C GLU A 96 -32.24 -24.29 46.23
N ILE A 97 -31.85 -24.19 44.95
CA ILE A 97 -32.02 -25.24 43.94
C ILE A 97 -31.05 -25.02 42.75
N GLN A 98 -30.50 -26.13 42.28
CA GLN A 98 -29.57 -26.34 41.16
C GLN A 98 -30.21 -26.16 39.76
N PRO A 99 -29.40 -26.03 38.68
CA PRO A 99 -29.90 -25.88 37.32
C PRO A 99 -30.52 -27.18 36.77
N GLU A 100 -31.71 -27.07 36.18
CA GLU A 100 -32.45 -28.19 35.58
C GLU A 100 -31.85 -28.56 34.22
N ILE A 101 -31.33 -29.79 34.14
CA ILE A 101 -31.05 -30.52 32.89
C ILE A 101 -32.11 -31.63 32.82
N VAL A 102 -32.93 -31.64 31.76
CA VAL A 102 -33.62 -32.86 31.31
C VAL A 102 -33.66 -32.91 29.78
N HIS A 103 -33.01 -33.93 29.21
CA HIS A 103 -33.28 -34.55 27.91
C HIS A 103 -33.94 -35.93 28.19
N PRO A 104 -34.31 -36.76 27.18
CA PRO A 104 -35.15 -36.61 25.99
C PRO A 104 -36.24 -37.73 25.99
N THR A 105 -36.76 -38.16 24.82
CA THR A 105 -37.59 -39.37 24.49
C THR A 105 -39.04 -38.99 24.14
N GLU A 106 -39.74 -39.40 23.08
CA GLU A 106 -39.59 -40.22 21.85
C GLU A 106 -41.01 -40.15 21.17
N ILE A 107 -41.26 -40.31 19.87
CA ILE A 107 -41.72 -41.57 19.22
C ILE A 107 -42.23 -41.28 17.78
N LYS A 108 -41.61 -41.99 16.81
CA LYS A 108 -42.08 -42.66 15.56
C LYS A 108 -42.62 -41.92 14.31
N THR A 109 -41.81 -42.07 13.26
CA THR A 109 -42.02 -42.56 11.88
C THR A 109 -43.40 -43.02 11.41
N GLU A 110 -43.75 -42.65 10.16
CA GLU A 110 -44.35 -43.56 9.15
C GLU A 110 -44.03 -43.08 7.71
N GLN A 111 -43.74 -44.05 6.84
CA GLN A 111 -43.35 -43.94 5.42
C GLN A 111 -44.59 -43.79 4.50
N TYR A 112 -44.43 -43.18 3.31
CA TYR A 112 -44.87 -43.81 2.05
C TYR A 112 -44.17 -43.21 0.83
N GLU A 113 -43.77 -44.11 -0.06
CA GLU A 113 -42.92 -43.99 -1.24
C GLU A 113 -43.72 -43.74 -2.52
N LYS A 114 -43.14 -43.03 -3.50
CA LYS A 114 -43.38 -43.29 -4.93
C LYS A 114 -42.22 -42.82 -5.81
N GLU A 115 -41.73 -43.75 -6.63
CA GLU A 115 -40.67 -43.66 -7.63
C GLU A 115 -40.76 -42.42 -8.55
N ILE A 116 -39.59 -41.86 -8.88
CA ILE A 116 -39.34 -41.39 -10.25
C ILE A 116 -38.00 -41.95 -10.71
N GLN A 117 -38.08 -42.88 -11.66
CA GLN A 117 -36.96 -43.38 -12.44
C GLN A 117 -36.47 -42.26 -13.38
N PHE A 118 -35.23 -41.81 -13.23
CA PHE A 118 -34.58 -41.02 -14.27
C PHE A 118 -33.78 -41.96 -15.18
N VAL A 119 -34.33 -42.15 -16.38
CA VAL A 119 -33.74 -42.87 -17.50
C VAL A 119 -32.36 -42.29 -17.82
N ARG A 120 -31.32 -43.12 -17.72
CA ARG A 120 -29.99 -42.83 -18.28
C ARG A 120 -30.11 -42.85 -19.81
N ILE A 121 -30.01 -41.69 -20.44
CA ILE A 121 -29.67 -41.59 -21.85
C ILE A 121 -28.17 -41.33 -21.93
N THR A 122 -27.42 -42.41 -22.14
CA THR A 122 -26.00 -42.35 -22.52
C THR A 122 -25.92 -41.83 -23.95
N LYS A 123 -25.64 -40.54 -24.13
CA LYS A 123 -25.05 -40.04 -25.38
C LYS A 123 -23.56 -39.96 -25.16
N GLU A 124 -22.84 -40.92 -25.73
CA GLU A 124 -21.40 -40.85 -25.91
C GLU A 124 -21.07 -39.60 -26.73
N LYS A 125 -20.63 -38.54 -26.05
CA LYS A 125 -19.95 -37.44 -26.71
C LYS A 125 -18.46 -37.75 -26.63
N LYS A 126 -17.95 -38.29 -27.73
CA LYS A 126 -16.52 -38.39 -28.06
C LYS A 126 -15.86 -37.07 -27.64
N VAL A 127 -15.07 -37.11 -26.57
CA VAL A 127 -14.19 -36.01 -26.19
C VAL A 127 -13.05 -36.03 -27.20
N GLU A 128 -13.30 -35.39 -28.34
CA GLU A 128 -12.24 -34.94 -29.20
C GLU A 128 -11.42 -33.96 -28.36
N LYS A 129 -10.21 -34.38 -27.98
CA LYS A 129 -9.23 -33.49 -27.36
C LYS A 129 -9.13 -32.28 -28.28
N ILE A 130 -9.70 -31.16 -27.84
CA ILE A 130 -9.33 -29.85 -28.35
C ILE A 130 -7.87 -29.70 -27.94
N VAL A 131 -6.98 -30.10 -28.84
CA VAL A 131 -5.60 -29.68 -28.83
C VAL A 131 -5.72 -28.16 -28.87
N GLN A 132 -5.50 -27.53 -27.72
CA GLN A 132 -5.23 -26.09 -27.69
C GLN A 132 -4.16 -25.86 -28.76
N PRO A 133 -4.40 -24.99 -29.75
CA PRO A 133 -3.33 -24.56 -30.62
C PRO A 133 -2.23 -24.07 -29.69
N LYS A 134 -1.13 -24.81 -29.65
CA LYS A 134 0.12 -24.32 -29.09
C LYS A 134 0.36 -23.03 -29.84
N GLU A 135 0.15 -21.89 -29.19
CA GLU A 135 0.53 -20.59 -29.73
C GLU A 135 1.96 -20.75 -30.20
N GLU A 136 2.12 -20.79 -31.51
CA GLU A 136 3.41 -20.83 -32.15
C GLU A 136 4.00 -19.47 -31.80
N LEU A 137 4.87 -19.46 -30.79
CA LEU A 137 5.62 -18.27 -30.40
C LEU A 137 6.32 -17.79 -31.66
N ILE A 138 5.76 -16.77 -32.30
CA ILE A 138 6.42 -16.06 -33.38
C ILE A 138 7.64 -15.45 -32.72
N GLY A 139 8.78 -16.13 -32.88
CA GLY A 139 10.04 -15.71 -32.29
C GLY A 139 10.33 -14.28 -32.74
N ILE A 140 10.63 -13.42 -31.78
CA ILE A 140 11.10 -12.07 -32.06
C ILE A 140 12.39 -12.21 -32.87
N ASP A 141 12.54 -11.43 -33.95
CA ASP A 141 13.81 -11.35 -34.68
C ASP A 141 14.95 -11.00 -33.71
N GLU A 142 15.96 -11.85 -33.64
CA GLU A 142 17.06 -11.70 -32.68
C GLU A 142 17.86 -10.41 -32.92
N ASN A 143 17.93 -9.92 -34.16
CA ASN A 143 18.57 -8.63 -34.43
C ASN A 143 17.76 -7.48 -33.82
N LEU A 144 16.45 -7.45 -34.05
CA LEU A 144 15.55 -6.47 -33.43
C LEU A 144 15.62 -6.53 -31.90
N LYS A 145 15.63 -7.73 -31.31
CA LYS A 145 15.75 -7.91 -29.87
C LYS A 145 17.06 -7.35 -29.32
N ASN A 146 18.19 -7.61 -29.97
CA ASN A 146 19.48 -7.08 -29.56
C ASN A 146 19.54 -5.54 -29.68
N GLU A 147 18.92 -4.97 -30.73
CA GLU A 147 18.78 -3.52 -30.88
C GLU A 147 17.97 -2.90 -29.73
N ILE A 148 16.84 -3.52 -29.38
CA ILE A 148 15.99 -3.11 -28.25
C ILE A 148 16.78 -3.17 -26.95
N LEU A 149 17.41 -4.30 -26.64
CA LEU A 149 18.17 -4.50 -25.41
C LEU A 149 19.34 -3.51 -25.27
N SER A 150 20.04 -3.23 -26.37
CA SER A 150 21.08 -2.20 -26.40
C SER A 150 20.51 -0.81 -26.07
N SER A 151 19.36 -0.47 -26.67
CA SER A 151 18.70 0.81 -26.46
C SER A 151 18.10 0.97 -25.05
N LEU A 152 17.63 -0.11 -24.42
CA LEU A 152 17.18 -0.09 -23.02
C LEU A 152 18.32 0.21 -22.04
N ASN A 153 19.54 -0.22 -22.36
CA ASN A 153 20.71 -0.07 -21.50
C ASN A 153 21.44 1.27 -21.68
N ASP A 154 21.02 2.10 -22.65
CA ASP A 154 21.62 3.40 -22.89
C ASP A 154 21.39 4.34 -21.70
N GLN A 155 22.43 4.56 -20.89
CA GLN A 155 22.36 5.43 -19.71
C GLN A 155 22.34 6.92 -20.05
N GLU A 156 22.78 7.30 -21.24
CA GLU A 156 22.91 8.70 -21.64
C GLU A 156 21.61 9.28 -22.19
N SER A 157 20.81 8.44 -22.85
CA SER A 157 19.59 8.86 -23.53
C SER A 157 18.34 8.26 -22.90
N THR A 158 17.65 9.08 -22.09
CA THR A 158 16.31 8.73 -21.56
C THR A 158 15.38 8.35 -22.69
N SER A 159 15.41 9.13 -23.77
CA SER A 159 14.46 8.92 -24.85
C SER A 159 14.78 7.62 -25.61
N ASN A 160 16.05 7.22 -25.78
CA ASN A 160 16.40 5.91 -26.36
C ASN A 160 15.73 4.77 -25.58
N ARG A 161 15.80 4.82 -24.24
CA ARG A 161 15.14 3.84 -23.37
C ARG A 161 13.62 3.86 -23.52
N ILE A 162 12.99 5.03 -23.54
CA ILE A 162 11.53 5.15 -23.77
C ILE A 162 11.12 4.59 -25.13
N ASN A 163 11.85 4.90 -26.21
CA ASN A 163 11.55 4.36 -27.53
C ASN A 163 11.72 2.83 -27.58
N ALA A 164 12.69 2.28 -26.86
CA ALA A 164 12.89 0.85 -26.76
C ALA A 164 11.73 0.18 -26.00
N ILE A 165 11.26 0.79 -24.91
CA ILE A 165 10.06 0.34 -24.19
C ILE A 165 8.83 0.36 -25.12
N ALA A 166 8.64 1.44 -25.90
CA ALA A 166 7.56 1.53 -26.88
C ALA A 166 7.65 0.43 -27.95
N LYS A 167 8.85 0.11 -28.46
CA LYS A 167 9.05 -1.03 -29.37
C LYS A 167 8.63 -2.35 -28.72
N ILE A 168 8.91 -2.55 -27.43
CA ILE A 168 8.48 -3.74 -26.69
C ILE A 168 6.96 -3.77 -26.56
N ALA A 169 6.32 -2.62 -26.29
CA ALA A 169 4.88 -2.50 -26.22
C ALA A 169 4.18 -2.90 -27.54
N ASP A 170 4.85 -2.76 -28.67
CA ASP A 170 4.34 -3.18 -29.99
C ASP A 170 4.55 -4.68 -30.30
N LEU A 171 5.39 -5.40 -29.54
CA LEU A 171 5.64 -6.84 -29.77
C LEU A 171 4.44 -7.70 -29.38
N PRO A 172 4.16 -8.82 -30.08
CA PRO A 172 3.04 -9.70 -29.72
C PRO A 172 3.22 -10.36 -28.34
N SER A 173 4.47 -10.71 -28.00
CA SER A 173 4.86 -11.31 -26.72
C SER A 173 6.29 -10.89 -26.37
N ILE A 174 6.68 -11.06 -25.12
CA ILE A 174 8.06 -10.82 -24.66
C ILE A 174 8.67 -12.11 -24.10
N ASP A 175 9.97 -12.27 -24.27
CA ASP A 175 10.72 -13.35 -23.65
C ASP A 175 11.23 -12.97 -22.25
N HIS A 176 11.94 -13.90 -21.60
CA HIS A 176 12.51 -13.68 -20.27
C HIS A 176 13.45 -12.47 -20.23
N ASN A 177 14.30 -12.28 -21.25
CA ASN A 177 15.31 -11.23 -21.23
C ASN A 177 14.67 -9.83 -21.31
N LEU A 178 13.67 -9.68 -22.16
CA LEU A 178 12.91 -8.42 -22.25
C LEU A 178 12.08 -8.18 -20.99
N LYS A 179 11.44 -9.23 -20.44
CA LYS A 179 10.73 -9.14 -19.14
C LYS A 179 11.65 -8.67 -18.02
N GLU A 180 12.83 -9.28 -17.88
CA GLU A 180 13.81 -8.94 -16.85
C GLU A 180 14.35 -7.51 -17.04
N SER A 181 14.58 -7.10 -18.29
CA SER A 181 15.03 -5.75 -18.60
C SER A 181 13.98 -4.69 -18.22
N LEU A 182 12.70 -4.93 -18.53
CA LEU A 182 11.61 -4.05 -18.10
C LEU A 182 11.48 -4.01 -16.57
N TYR A 183 11.59 -5.15 -15.89
CA TYR A 183 11.57 -5.22 -14.43
C TYR A 183 12.70 -4.38 -13.81
N ASN A 184 13.92 -4.49 -14.34
CA ASN A 184 15.07 -3.73 -13.87
C ASN A 184 14.93 -2.22 -14.11
N LEU A 185 14.38 -1.82 -15.26
CA LEU A 185 14.09 -0.41 -15.56
C LEU A 185 13.02 0.15 -14.64
N ALA A 186 11.92 -0.57 -14.44
CA ALA A 186 10.84 -0.17 -13.52
C ALA A 186 11.37 0.04 -12.08
N LEU A 187 12.37 -0.74 -11.68
CA LEU A 187 12.97 -0.62 -10.35
C LEU A 187 14.01 0.49 -10.25
N ASN A 188 14.92 0.58 -11.20
CA ASN A 188 16.22 1.22 -10.97
C ASN A 188 16.54 2.36 -11.95
N ASP A 189 15.73 2.63 -12.97
CA ASP A 189 16.07 3.69 -13.93
C ASP A 189 16.19 5.06 -13.22
N ASN A 190 17.13 5.90 -13.63
CA ASN A 190 17.30 7.21 -13.00
C ASN A 190 16.14 8.17 -13.32
N ASN A 191 15.35 7.88 -14.36
CA ASN A 191 14.26 8.70 -14.80
C ASN A 191 12.91 8.07 -14.43
N THR A 192 12.13 8.76 -13.60
CA THR A 192 10.79 8.35 -13.16
C THR A 192 9.86 8.02 -14.34
N ILE A 193 9.93 8.75 -15.46
CA ILE A 193 9.10 8.49 -16.64
C ILE A 193 9.46 7.13 -17.26
N VAL A 194 10.76 6.79 -17.31
CA VAL A 194 11.20 5.47 -17.80
C VAL A 194 10.69 4.37 -16.88
N ARG A 195 10.75 4.56 -15.56
CA ARG A 195 10.20 3.60 -14.60
C ARG A 195 8.71 3.34 -14.83
N LEU A 196 7.91 4.40 -14.97
CA LEU A 196 6.47 4.31 -15.20
C LEU A 196 6.13 3.65 -16.55
N ASN A 197 6.82 4.01 -17.63
CA ASN A 197 6.60 3.38 -18.93
C ASN A 197 6.99 1.89 -18.93
N ALA A 198 8.09 1.54 -18.26
CA ALA A 198 8.51 0.15 -18.13
C ALA A 198 7.49 -0.65 -17.31
N LEU A 199 6.95 -0.05 -16.25
CA LEU A 199 5.90 -0.63 -15.40
C LEU A 199 4.61 -0.91 -16.20
N GLU A 200 4.09 0.10 -16.90
CA GLU A 200 2.89 -0.04 -17.74
C GLU A 200 3.08 -1.11 -18.83
N THR A 201 4.25 -1.09 -19.48
CA THR A 201 4.57 -2.05 -20.53
C THR A 201 4.65 -3.47 -19.95
N LEU A 202 5.31 -3.64 -18.80
CA LEU A 202 5.38 -4.93 -18.11
C LEU A 202 3.98 -5.45 -17.78
N ALA A 203 3.11 -4.61 -17.20
CA ALA A 203 1.74 -4.97 -16.86
C ALA A 203 0.92 -5.38 -18.11
N SER A 204 1.14 -4.71 -19.25
CA SER A 204 0.45 -5.02 -20.50
C SER A 204 0.91 -6.31 -21.17
N LYS A 205 2.15 -6.76 -20.91
CA LYS A 205 2.78 -7.92 -21.57
C LYS A 205 2.73 -9.20 -20.76
N LEU A 206 2.44 -9.12 -19.47
CA LEU A 206 2.31 -10.29 -18.61
C LEU A 206 0.87 -10.84 -18.61
N PRO A 207 0.71 -12.16 -18.43
CA PRO A 207 -0.60 -12.75 -18.16
C PRO A 207 -1.21 -12.12 -16.90
N LYS A 208 -2.53 -11.90 -16.89
CA LYS A 208 -3.24 -11.28 -15.74
C LYS A 208 -2.96 -11.98 -14.40
N SER A 209 -2.73 -13.29 -14.41
CA SER A 209 -2.38 -14.07 -13.21
C SER A 209 -1.06 -13.65 -12.57
N ASP A 210 -0.14 -13.11 -13.36
CA ASP A 210 1.23 -12.84 -12.96
C ASP A 210 1.43 -11.36 -12.64
N VAL A 211 0.67 -10.46 -13.29
CA VAL A 211 0.83 -9.00 -13.17
C VAL A 211 0.81 -8.57 -11.70
N SER A 212 -0.22 -8.94 -10.91
CA SER A 212 -0.34 -8.48 -9.52
C SER A 212 0.89 -8.83 -8.68
N LYS A 213 1.40 -10.05 -8.83
CA LYS A 213 2.58 -10.51 -8.08
C LYS A 213 3.80 -9.69 -8.46
N GLU A 214 4.06 -9.55 -9.76
CA GLU A 214 5.20 -8.80 -10.26
C GLU A 214 5.15 -7.33 -9.85
N LEU A 215 3.99 -6.67 -9.96
CA LEU A 215 3.83 -5.27 -9.54
C LEU A 215 3.98 -5.11 -8.03
N THR A 216 3.44 -6.04 -7.24
CA THR A 216 3.61 -6.03 -5.78
C THR A 216 5.09 -6.18 -5.41
N ASP A 217 5.83 -7.05 -6.10
CA ASP A 217 7.26 -7.23 -5.84
C ASP A 217 8.10 -6.00 -6.23
N ILE A 218 7.70 -5.27 -7.28
CA ILE A 218 8.29 -3.96 -7.63
C ILE A 218 7.97 -2.94 -6.53
N PHE A 219 6.71 -2.82 -6.15
CA PHE A 219 6.22 -1.87 -5.14
C PHE A 219 6.96 -1.98 -3.81
N MET A 220 7.25 -3.21 -3.36
CA MET A 220 7.96 -3.46 -2.11
C MET A 220 9.38 -2.91 -2.08
N LYS A 221 9.98 -2.68 -3.26
CA LYS A 221 11.35 -2.20 -3.43
C LYS A 221 11.42 -0.75 -3.92
N GLN A 222 10.29 -0.14 -4.27
CA GLN A 222 10.26 1.21 -4.83
C GLN A 222 10.33 2.28 -3.76
N ASP A 223 11.12 3.31 -4.06
CA ASP A 223 11.35 4.50 -3.26
C ASP A 223 10.88 5.79 -3.93
N ASP A 224 10.75 5.79 -5.27
CA ASP A 224 10.20 6.92 -6.02
C ASP A 224 8.71 7.11 -5.70
N PRO A 225 8.30 8.26 -5.11
CA PRO A 225 6.91 8.47 -4.70
C PRO A 225 5.90 8.46 -5.84
N MET A 226 6.29 8.86 -7.05
CA MET A 226 5.40 8.85 -8.21
C MET A 226 5.16 7.42 -8.68
N VAL A 227 6.21 6.61 -8.74
CA VAL A 227 6.11 5.19 -9.08
C VAL A 227 5.34 4.42 -8.01
N GLN A 228 5.54 4.73 -6.73
CA GLN A 228 4.75 4.16 -5.63
C GLN A 228 3.26 4.44 -5.80
N MET A 229 2.88 5.70 -6.06
CA MET A 229 1.48 6.08 -6.27
C MET A 229 0.85 5.28 -7.43
N GLU A 230 1.52 5.20 -8.57
CA GLU A 230 1.04 4.45 -9.73
C GLU A 230 0.87 2.96 -9.40
N LEU A 231 1.86 2.36 -8.75
CA LEU A 231 1.80 0.94 -8.34
C LEU A 231 0.63 0.65 -7.41
N ILE A 232 0.36 1.53 -6.44
CA ILE A 232 -0.77 1.36 -5.52
C ILE A 232 -2.09 1.31 -6.31
N GLY A 233 -2.29 2.27 -7.22
CA GLY A 233 -3.48 2.33 -8.05
C GLY A 233 -3.62 1.12 -8.98
N MET A 234 -2.53 0.73 -9.66
CA MET A 234 -2.51 -0.42 -10.56
C MET A 234 -2.83 -1.72 -9.83
N ILE A 235 -2.15 -2.00 -8.71
CA ILE A 235 -2.32 -3.25 -7.96
C ILE A 235 -3.75 -3.36 -7.42
N ALA A 236 -4.30 -2.26 -6.88
CA ALA A 236 -5.69 -2.23 -6.41
C ALA A 236 -6.66 -2.55 -7.55
N HIS A 237 -6.49 -1.93 -8.72
CA HIS A 237 -7.36 -2.16 -9.86
C HIS A 237 -7.29 -3.60 -10.39
N ILE A 238 -6.08 -4.16 -10.52
CA ILE A 238 -5.87 -5.52 -11.06
C ILE A 238 -6.51 -6.58 -10.17
N ASN A 239 -6.49 -6.38 -8.86
CA ASN A 239 -7.05 -7.34 -7.92
C ASN A 239 -8.55 -7.13 -7.64
N ASN A 240 -9.26 -6.36 -8.48
CA ASN A 240 -10.66 -5.97 -8.25
C ASN A 240 -10.85 -5.37 -6.84
N ASP A 241 -9.94 -4.47 -6.46
CA ASP A 241 -9.85 -3.83 -5.15
C ASP A 241 -9.65 -4.81 -3.96
N GLN A 242 -9.32 -6.08 -4.23
CA GLN A 242 -8.89 -7.01 -3.19
C GLN A 242 -7.40 -6.84 -2.90
N ILE A 243 -7.08 -6.47 -1.68
CA ILE A 243 -5.68 -6.32 -1.24
C ILE A 243 -5.28 -7.48 -0.34
N ASP A 244 -4.12 -8.07 -0.62
CA ASP A 244 -3.56 -9.11 0.24
C ASP A 244 -2.96 -8.50 1.53
N LEU A 245 -2.60 -9.37 2.48
CA LEU A 245 -2.04 -8.93 3.77
C LEU A 245 -0.69 -8.21 3.61
N LYS A 246 0.13 -8.62 2.64
CA LYS A 246 1.46 -8.05 2.41
C LYS A 246 1.34 -6.60 1.95
N LEU A 247 0.46 -6.35 0.96
CA LEU A 247 0.14 -5.01 0.47
C LEU A 247 -0.51 -4.17 1.57
N THR A 248 -1.50 -4.72 2.28
CA THR A 248 -2.19 -4.01 3.38
C THR A 248 -1.19 -3.50 4.43
N ASN A 249 -0.28 -4.36 4.89
CA ASN A 249 0.73 -3.98 5.88
C ASN A 249 1.64 -2.87 5.35
N LYS A 250 2.11 -2.99 4.09
CA LYS A 250 2.97 -1.98 3.48
C LYS A 250 2.25 -0.62 3.34
N LEU A 251 0.99 -0.61 2.92
CA LEU A 251 0.20 0.62 2.82
C LEU A 251 -0.01 1.27 4.19
N GLN A 252 -0.28 0.47 5.23
CA GLN A 252 -0.40 0.97 6.61
C GLN A 252 0.91 1.59 7.11
N GLU A 253 2.06 0.95 6.84
CA GLU A 253 3.38 1.51 7.16
C GLU A 253 3.60 2.87 6.48
N MET A 254 3.32 2.98 5.19
CA MET A 254 3.47 4.22 4.41
C MET A 254 2.56 5.35 4.90
N VAL A 255 1.33 5.01 5.28
CA VAL A 255 0.39 5.96 5.86
C VAL A 255 0.91 6.56 7.16
N LEU A 256 1.49 5.72 8.03
CA LEU A 256 1.99 6.12 9.35
C LEU A 256 3.37 6.81 9.28
N ASP A 257 4.17 6.49 8.26
CA ASP A 257 5.50 7.06 8.08
C ASP A 257 5.45 8.57 7.78
N PRO A 258 6.02 9.45 8.63
CA PRO A 258 6.00 10.90 8.40
C PRO A 258 6.81 11.35 7.18
N THR A 259 7.67 10.50 6.62
CA THR A 259 8.51 10.83 5.46
C THR A 259 7.84 10.52 4.12
N THR A 260 6.82 9.67 4.12
CA THR A 260 6.02 9.35 2.93
C THR A 260 5.31 10.61 2.42
N LYS A 261 5.34 10.82 1.09
CA LYS A 261 4.75 12.02 0.46
C LYS A 261 3.23 12.05 0.63
N PRO A 262 2.61 13.23 0.86
CA PRO A 262 1.17 13.34 1.10
C PRO A 262 0.30 12.65 0.04
N PHE A 263 0.57 12.87 -1.25
CA PHE A 263 -0.20 12.26 -2.34
C PHE A 263 -0.10 10.73 -2.37
N VAL A 264 1.02 10.15 -1.93
CA VAL A 264 1.16 8.69 -1.81
C VAL A 264 0.35 8.18 -0.63
N LYS A 265 0.31 8.93 0.47
CA LYS A 265 -0.56 8.59 1.61
C LYS A 265 -2.02 8.62 1.20
N ASP A 266 -2.44 9.66 0.48
CA ASP A 266 -3.82 9.81 0.03
C ASP A 266 -4.25 8.62 -0.83
N GLU A 267 -3.39 8.18 -1.76
CA GLU A 267 -3.64 6.98 -2.58
C GLU A 267 -3.67 5.71 -1.73
N ALA A 268 -2.72 5.53 -0.81
CA ALA A 268 -2.69 4.39 0.11
C ALA A 268 -3.95 4.34 1.00
N TYR A 269 -4.41 5.49 1.51
CA TYR A 269 -5.66 5.61 2.25
C TYR A 269 -6.86 5.26 1.38
N ALA A 270 -6.91 5.75 0.15
CA ALA A 270 -8.01 5.47 -0.78
C ALA A 270 -8.15 3.96 -1.04
N VAL A 271 -7.03 3.26 -1.20
CA VAL A 271 -7.02 1.80 -1.39
C VAL A 271 -7.37 1.04 -0.11
N LEU A 272 -6.81 1.42 1.05
CA LEU A 272 -7.08 0.74 2.33
C LEU A 272 -8.55 0.83 2.78
N PHE A 273 -9.23 1.92 2.44
CA PHE A 273 -10.59 2.21 2.92
C PHE A 273 -11.65 2.18 1.80
N ARG A 274 -11.31 1.69 0.60
CA ARG A 274 -12.29 1.39 -0.44
C ARG A 274 -13.24 0.28 0.02
N LYS A 275 -14.53 0.44 -0.27
CA LYS A 275 -15.61 -0.52 0.01
C LYS A 275 -16.23 -1.01 -1.27
#